data_AF-A0A354X776-F1
#
_entry.id   AF-A0A354X776-F1
#
_cell.length_a   1.000
_cell.length_b   1.000
_cell.length_c   1.000
_cell.angle_alpha   90.00
_cell.angle_beta   90.00
_cell.angle_gamma   90.00
#
_symmetry.space_group_name_H-M   'P 1'
#
loop_
_entity.id
_entity.type
_entity.pdbx_description
1 polymer ?
#
loop_
_entity_poly.entity_id
_entity_poly.type
_entity_poly.pdbx_seq_one_letter_code
_entity_poly.pdbx_strand_id
1 'polypeptide(L)'
;MRKIIIPIVLAAALFSCGRRGIVSTTGGELTGIPAGKVWDEPTPYNMTLVTRGAYRMGPADVDSLWGFTIPAKGVSVDNFWM
;
A
#
# COMPACT_ATOMS: atom_id res chain seq x y z
N MET A 1 58.24 5.40 28.10
CA MET A 1 56.91 5.80 27.59
C MET A 1 56.55 5.15 26.24
N ARG A 2 57.45 5.06 25.25
CA ARG A 2 57.16 4.47 23.92
C ARG A 2 56.70 3.00 23.91
N LYS A 3 57.18 2.16 24.84
CA LYS A 3 56.85 0.73 24.92
C LYS A 3 55.40 0.43 25.30
N ILE A 4 54.68 1.43 25.83
CA ILE A 4 53.29 1.31 26.31
C ILE A 4 52.30 1.82 25.25
N ILE A 5 52.76 2.59 24.26
CA ILE A 5 51.91 3.17 23.22
C ILE A 5 51.40 2.10 22.26
N ILE A 6 52.28 1.16 21.87
CA ILE A 6 51.96 0.08 20.93
C ILE A 6 50.85 -0.84 21.45
N PRO A 7 50.89 -1.36 22.70
CA PRO A 7 49.80 -2.21 23.20
C PRO A 7 48.48 -1.44 23.39
N ILE A 8 48.52 -0.14 23.71
CA ILE A 8 47.31 0.69 23.86
C ILE A 8 46.60 0.90 22.52
N VAL A 9 47.36 1.20 21.45
CA VAL A 9 46.80 1.37 20.10
C VAL A 9 46.22 0.06 19.58
N LEU A 10 46.90 -1.07 19.85
CA LEU A 10 46.41 -2.39 19.45
C LEU A 10 45.12 -2.78 20.20
N ALA A 11 45.04 -2.48 21.51
CA ALA A 11 43.83 -2.69 22.27
C ALA A 11 42.67 -1.80 21.76
N ALA A 12 42.91 -0.53 21.47
CA ALA A 12 41.89 0.37 20.94
C ALA A 12 41.36 -0.09 19.57
N ALA A 13 42.22 -0.62 18.70
CA ALA A 13 41.80 -1.18 17.41
C ALA A 13 40.89 -2.40 17.56
N LEU A 14 41.14 -3.27 18.55
CA LEU A 14 40.30 -4.44 18.83
C LEU A 14 38.92 -4.06 19.40
N PHE A 15 38.81 -2.97 20.17
CA PHE A 15 37.53 -2.46 20.67
C PHE A 15 36.76 -1.58 19.65
N SER A 16 37.38 -1.22 18.52
CA SER A 16 36.78 -0.34 17.51
C SER A 16 35.76 -1.05 16.61
N CYS A 17 35.82 -2.38 16.49
CA CYS A 17 34.91 -3.16 15.67
C CYS A 17 33.75 -3.69 16.51
N GLY A 18 32.76 -2.85 16.80
CA GLY A 18 31.51 -3.34 17.40
C GLY A 18 30.69 -2.35 18.21
N ARG A 19 30.38 -1.16 17.69
CA ARG A 19 29.25 -0.38 18.23
C ARG A 19 27.93 -0.95 17.69
N ARG A 20 27.48 -2.08 18.24
CA ARG A 20 26.06 -2.47 18.15
C ARG A 20 25.28 -1.57 19.12
N GLY A 21 24.69 -0.49 18.62
CA GLY A 21 23.70 0.27 19.40
C GLY A 21 23.99 1.75 19.69
N ILE A 22 24.59 2.49 18.75
CA ILE A 22 24.25 3.91 18.58
C ILE A 22 23.90 4.05 17.11
N VAL A 23 22.76 4.68 16.83
CA VAL A 23 22.07 4.69 15.53
C VAL A 23 21.32 3.39 15.25
N SER A 24 20.15 3.29 15.89
CA SER A 24 18.99 2.64 15.27
C SER A 24 18.70 3.35 13.94
N THR A 25 19.42 3.01 12.86
CA THR A 25 18.98 3.33 11.49
C THR A 25 17.88 2.35 11.09
N THR A 26 16.80 2.31 11.87
CA THR A 26 15.48 1.97 11.33
C THR A 26 15.03 3.20 10.56
N GLY A 27 15.56 3.41 9.35
CA GLY A 27 15.36 4.68 8.65
C GLY A 27 16.03 4.81 7.30
N GLY A 28 16.13 3.71 6.55
CA GLY A 28 16.61 3.71 5.16
C GLY A 28 15.65 3.04 4.17
N GLU A 29 14.59 2.41 4.66
CA GLU A 29 13.47 1.94 3.85
C GLU A 29 12.56 3.15 3.60
N LEU A 30 12.06 3.33 2.38
CA LEU A 30 11.08 4.35 2.03
C LEU A 30 9.82 4.18 2.90
N THR A 31 9.76 4.85 4.05
CA THR A 31 8.55 4.95 4.89
C THR A 31 7.51 5.89 4.29
N GLY A 32 7.71 6.33 3.04
CA GLY A 32 6.96 7.39 2.38
C GLY A 32 5.51 7.07 2.03
N ILE A 33 5.08 5.81 2.08
CA ILE A 33 3.67 5.44 1.97
C ILE A 33 3.46 4.26 2.92
N PRO A 34 2.75 4.42 4.05
CA PRO A 34 2.31 3.27 4.82
C PRO A 34 1.58 2.34 3.86
N ALA A 35 2.01 1.08 3.75
CA ALA A 35 1.45 0.03 2.88
C ALA A 35 0.02 -0.37 3.31
N GLY A 36 -0.86 0.62 3.47
CA GLY A 36 -2.13 0.55 4.16
C GLY A 36 -2.85 1.90 4.29
N LYS A 37 -2.23 3.05 3.95
CA LYS A 37 -3.01 4.26 3.65
C LYS A 37 -3.55 4.11 2.23
N VAL A 38 -4.66 3.38 2.15
CA VAL A 38 -5.59 3.47 1.02
C VAL A 38 -5.83 4.95 0.81
N TRP A 39 -5.39 5.47 -0.33
CA TRP A 39 -5.69 6.84 -0.72
C TRP A 39 -7.19 6.88 -0.96
N ASP A 40 -7.95 7.36 0.03
CA ASP A 40 -9.36 7.60 -0.16
C ASP A 40 -9.48 8.82 -1.09
N GLU A 41 -9.97 8.61 -2.31
CA GLU A 41 -10.23 9.72 -3.21
C GLU A 41 -11.21 10.70 -2.55
N PRO A 42 -10.91 12.01 -2.53
CA PRO A 42 -11.83 13.00 -2.00
C PRO A 42 -13.14 12.99 -2.81
N THR A 43 -14.27 13.20 -2.12
CA THR A 43 -15.61 13.26 -2.73
C THR A 43 -15.65 14.30 -3.84
N PRO A 44 -15.89 13.93 -5.11
CA PRO A 44 -16.03 14.91 -6.18
C PRO A 44 -17.29 15.77 -6.01
N TYR A 45 -17.27 16.97 -6.57
CA TYR A 45 -18.42 17.88 -6.51
C TYR A 45 -19.65 17.24 -7.16
N ASN A 46 -20.78 17.24 -6.44
CA ASN A 46 -22.07 16.73 -6.91
C ASN A 46 -22.05 15.25 -7.34
N MET A 47 -21.20 14.42 -6.71
CA MET A 47 -21.18 12.96 -6.88
C MET A 47 -21.51 12.25 -5.56
N THR A 48 -22.07 11.04 -5.66
CA THR A 48 -22.36 10.16 -4.53
C THR A 48 -21.51 8.89 -4.62
N LEU A 49 -21.13 8.35 -3.46
CA LEU A 49 -20.39 7.09 -3.38
C LEU A 49 -21.33 5.92 -3.70
N VAL A 50 -21.09 5.24 -4.81
CA VAL A 50 -21.69 3.94 -5.11
C VAL A 50 -20.81 2.88 -4.47
N THR A 51 -21.38 2.13 -3.52
CA THR A 51 -20.65 1.10 -2.78
C THR A 51 -20.44 -0.16 -3.63
N ARG A 52 -19.34 -0.87 -3.36
CA ARG A 52 -19.00 -2.16 -3.98
C ARG A 52 -20.15 -3.13 -3.81
N GLY A 53 -20.35 -3.95 -4.83
CA GLY A 53 -21.40 -4.95 -4.79
C GLY A 53 -21.45 -5.77 -6.06
N ALA A 54 -22.44 -6.66 -6.11
CA ALA A 54 -22.75 -7.42 -7.29
C ALA A 54 -24.22 -7.24 -7.65
N TYR A 55 -24.49 -7.13 -8.94
CA TYR A 55 -25.85 -7.01 -9.47
C TYR A 55 -26.01 -7.80 -10.75
N ARG A 56 -27.27 -8.01 -11.17
CA ARG A 56 -27.59 -8.65 -12.44
C ARG A 56 -27.72 -7.56 -13.50
N MET A 57 -26.76 -7.51 -14.42
CA MET A 57 -26.75 -6.59 -15.54
C MET A 57 -27.58 -7.16 -16.70
N GLY A 58 -28.47 -6.31 -17.22
CA GLY A 58 -29.27 -6.59 -18.41
C GLY A 58 -30.73 -6.91 -18.09
N PRO A 59 -31.64 -6.65 -19.04
CA PRO A 59 -33.05 -7.02 -18.92
C PRO A 59 -33.11 -8.55 -18.95
N ALA A 60 -33.52 -9.17 -17.85
CA ALA A 60 -33.67 -10.63 -17.77
C ALA A 60 -34.87 -11.15 -18.60
N ASP A 61 -35.61 -10.23 -19.20
CA ASP A 61 -36.83 -10.42 -19.96
C ASP A 61 -36.62 -10.06 -21.44
N VAL A 62 -37.61 -10.39 -22.26
CA VAL A 62 -37.60 -10.10 -23.70
C VAL A 62 -37.73 -8.59 -23.92
N ASP A 63 -36.88 -8.03 -24.77
CA ASP A 63 -36.96 -6.62 -25.15
C ASP A 63 -38.29 -6.29 -25.85
N SER A 64 -38.93 -5.22 -25.39
CA SER A 64 -40.18 -4.71 -25.95
C SER A 64 -40.06 -4.14 -27.36
N LEU A 65 -38.89 -3.61 -27.76
CA LEU A 65 -38.73 -3.00 -29.07
C LEU A 65 -38.41 -4.03 -30.16
N TRP A 66 -37.46 -4.93 -29.89
CA TRP A 66 -36.92 -5.82 -30.92
C TRP A 66 -37.16 -7.30 -30.65
N GLY A 67 -37.77 -7.66 -29.53
CA GLY A 67 -38.10 -9.05 -29.20
C GLY A 67 -36.88 -9.93 -28.91
N PHE A 68 -35.69 -9.33 -28.72
CA PHE A 68 -34.49 -10.09 -28.41
C PHE A 68 -34.47 -10.50 -26.94
N THR A 69 -34.06 -11.75 -26.69
CA THR A 69 -33.79 -12.23 -25.34
C THR A 69 -32.30 -12.04 -25.06
N ILE A 70 -31.97 -11.06 -24.22
CA ILE A 70 -30.59 -10.80 -23.80
C ILE A 70 -30.43 -11.40 -22.40
N PRO A 71 -29.60 -12.42 -22.19
CA PRO A 71 -29.47 -13.03 -20.88
C PRO A 71 -28.82 -12.06 -19.90
N ALA A 72 -29.45 -11.85 -18.74
CA ALA A 72 -28.87 -11.08 -17.65
C ALA A 72 -27.63 -11.78 -17.08
N LYS A 73 -26.55 -11.03 -16.85
CA LYS A 73 -25.27 -11.54 -16.32
C LYS A 73 -24.97 -10.96 -14.95
N GLY A 74 -24.41 -11.75 -14.05
CA GLY A 74 -23.89 -11.25 -12.79
C GLY A 74 -22.62 -10.43 -13.01
N VAL A 75 -22.59 -9.21 -12.48
CA VAL A 75 -21.44 -8.31 -12.57
C VAL A 75 -21.09 -7.84 -11.16
N SER A 76 -19.81 -7.94 -10.80
CA SER A 76 -19.23 -7.35 -9.61
C SER A 76 -18.56 -6.03 -9.96
N VAL A 77 -18.78 -4.99 -9.15
CA VAL A 77 -18.18 -3.66 -9.36
C VAL A 77 -17.59 -3.18 -8.03
N ASP A 78 -16.44 -2.52 -8.13
CA ASP A 78 -15.80 -1.85 -7.00
C ASP A 78 -16.49 -0.52 -6.67
N ASN A 79 -16.04 0.15 -5.61
CA ASN A 79 -16.53 1.47 -5.24
C ASN A 79 -16.22 2.50 -6.34
N PHE A 80 -17.18 3.38 -6.66
CA PHE A 80 -16.95 4.52 -7.57
C PHE A 80 -17.86 5.71 -7.23
N TRP A 81 -17.54 6.87 -7.81
CA TRP A 81 -18.32 8.10 -7.69
C TRP A 81 -19.22 8.28 -8.90
N MET A 82 -20.50 8.59 -8.69
CA MET A 82 -21.48 8.89 -9.75
C MET A 82 -22.40 10.04 -9.38
#